data_AF-X6EJ41-F1
#
_entry.id   AF-X6EJ41-F1
#
_cell.length_a   1.000
_cell.length_b   1.000
_cell.length_c   1.000
_cell.angle_alpha   90.00
_cell.angle_beta   90.00
_cell.angle_gamma   90.00
#
_symmetry.space_group_name_H-M   'P 1'
#
loop_
_entity.id
_entity.type
_entity.pdbx_description
1 polymer ?
#
loop_
_entity_poly.entity_id
_entity_poly.type
_entity_poly.pdbx_seq_one_letter_code
_entity_poly.pdbx_strand_id
1 'polypeptide(L)' 'MAVLDGIAAPDLARQLDVPATVSTPDKFLGEKVVAESSEDASGVSLATRITLNVSTVESHGGRTLAGCSYALDVK' A
#
# COMPACT_ATOMS: atom_id res chain seq x y z
N MET A 1 5.26 -1.64 7.99
CA MET A 1 4.67 -0.31 7.76
C MET A 1 5.08 0.62 8.89
N ALA A 2 5.27 1.90 8.61
CA ALA A 2 5.54 2.94 9.61
C ALA A 2 4.23 3.58 10.07
N VAL A 3 4.15 3.94 11.36
CA VAL A 3 3.09 4.80 11.91
C VAL A 3 3.58 6.24 11.80
N LEU A 4 2.76 7.13 11.25
CA LEU A 4 3.09 8.54 11.07
C LEU A 4 2.19 9.39 11.95
N ASP A 5 2.82 10.24 12.75
CA ASP A 5 2.13 11.25 13.56
C ASP A 5 2.10 12.60 12.80
N GLY A 6 1.05 13.39 13.02
CA GLY A 6 0.97 14.77 12.50
C GLY A 6 0.56 14.91 11.02
N ILE A 7 0.21 13.82 10.33
CA ILE A 7 -0.34 13.87 8.97
C ILE A 7 -1.55 12.95 8.84
N ALA A 8 -2.63 13.45 8.24
CA ALA A 8 -3.81 12.65 7.96
C ALA A 8 -3.60 11.76 6.71
N ALA A 9 -4.18 10.57 6.71
CA ALA A 9 -3.99 9.60 5.63
C ALA A 9 -4.41 10.14 4.23
N PRO A 10 -5.53 10.88 4.06
CA PRO A 10 -5.86 11.50 2.76
C PRO A 10 -4.82 12.53 2.29
N ASP A 11 -4.20 13.27 3.22
CA ASP A 11 -3.16 14.26 2.89
C ASP A 11 -1.88 13.58 2.45
N LEU A 12 -1.44 12.54 3.18
CA LEU A 12 -0.27 11.76 2.82
C LEU A 12 -0.46 11.05 1.48
N ALA A 13 -1.64 10.44 1.27
CA ALA A 13 -1.97 9.79 0.01
C ALA A 13 -1.90 10.77 -1.17
N ARG A 14 -2.39 12.01 -1.00
CA ARG A 14 -2.28 13.05 -2.03
C ARG A 14 -0.82 13.43 -2.31
N GLN A 15 0.03 13.56 -1.28
CA GLN A 15 1.45 13.88 -1.46
C GLN A 15 2.22 12.78 -2.19
N LEU A 16 1.85 11.52 -1.96
CA LEU A 16 2.49 10.35 -2.55
C LEU A 16 1.81 9.87 -3.84
N ASP A 17 0.78 10.58 -4.30
CA ASP A 17 -0.04 10.22 -5.46
C ASP A 17 -0.59 8.79 -5.35
N VAL A 18 -1.11 8.44 -4.17
CA VAL A 18 -1.73 7.14 -3.87
C VAL A 18 -3.25 7.29 -4.00
N PRO A 19 -3.90 6.59 -4.94
CA PRO A 19 -5.35 6.65 -5.09
C PRO A 19 -6.04 6.01 -3.88
N ALA A 20 -7.14 6.63 -3.45
CA ALA A 20 -7.95 6.11 -2.36
C ALA A 20 -8.92 5.04 -2.87
N THR A 21 -8.87 3.87 -2.24
CA THR A 21 -9.86 2.80 -2.40
C THR A 21 -11.02 3.01 -1.40
N VAL A 22 -10.70 3.49 -0.20
CA VAL A 22 -11.68 3.89 0.84
C VAL A 22 -11.24 5.22 1.40
N SER A 23 -12.17 6.18 1.48
CA SER A 23 -11.93 7.50 2.07
C SER A 23 -13.17 7.97 2.81
N THR A 24 -13.27 7.61 4.09
CA THR A 24 -14.33 8.05 5.00
C THR A 24 -13.71 8.73 6.23
N PRO A 25 -14.50 9.41 7.07
CA PRO A 25 -13.99 9.99 8.32
C PRO A 25 -13.33 8.96 9.25
N ASP A 26 -13.85 7.72 9.28
CA ASP A 26 -13.39 6.68 10.20
C ASP A 26 -12.26 5.81 9.62
N LYS A 27 -12.15 5.73 8.29
CA LYS A 27 -11.23 4.80 7.62
C LYS A 27 -10.69 5.34 6.31
N PHE A 28 -9.38 5.20 6.15
CA PHE A 28 -8.70 5.43 4.89
C PHE A 28 -7.97 4.17 4.45
N LEU A 29 -8.09 3.81 3.17
CA LEU A 29 -7.29 2.80 2.49
C LEU A 29 -6.93 3.32 1.10
N GLY A 30 -5.64 3.33 0.78
CA GLY A 30 -5.14 3.63 -0.54
C GLY A 30 -3.94 2.75 -0.87
N GLU A 31 -3.79 2.43 -2.15
CA GLU A 31 -2.66 1.68 -2.65
C GLU A 31 -2.24 2.14 -4.04
N LYS A 32 -0.94 2.05 -4.32
CA LYS A 32 -0.35 2.33 -5.63
C LYS A 32 0.66 1.26 -5.95
N VAL A 33 0.57 0.63 -7.11
CA VAL A 33 1.65 -0.24 -7.62
C VAL A 33 2.86 0.64 -7.92
N VAL A 34 3.99 0.32 -7.30
CA VAL A 34 5.27 1.03 -7.52
C VAL A 34 6.26 0.20 -8.35
N ALA A 35 6.09 -1.12 -8.37
CA ALA A 35 6.80 -2.01 -9.28
C ALA A 35 6.00 -3.30 -9.50
N GLU A 36 6.07 -3.83 -10.71
CA GLU A 36 5.50 -5.12 -11.08
C GLU A 36 6.41 -5.79 -12.11
N SER A 37 6.68 -7.08 -11.94
CA SER A 37 7.54 -7.86 -12.83
C SER A 37 7.01 -9.29 -12.95
N SER A 38 7.28 -9.92 -14.08
CA SER A 38 7.01 -11.34 -14.32
C SER A 38 8.24 -11.96 -14.96
N GLU A 39 8.69 -13.09 -14.46
CA GLU A 39 9.83 -13.85 -14.95
C GLU A 39 9.42 -15.29 -15.23
N ASP A 40 9.65 -15.76 -16.45
CA ASP A 40 9.39 -17.15 -16.83
C ASP A 40 10.73 -17.90 -16.95
N ALA A 41 10.91 -18.95 -16.15
CA ALA A 41 12.11 -19.78 -16.17
C ALA A 41 11.76 -21.25 -15.96
N SER A 42 12.19 -22.10 -16.90
CA SER A 42 12.12 -23.56 -16.76
C SER A 42 10.71 -24.11 -16.47
N GLY A 43 9.68 -23.50 -17.07
CA GLY A 43 8.28 -23.91 -16.87
C GLY A 43 7.65 -23.40 -15.57
N VAL A 44 8.32 -22.51 -14.84
CA VAL A 44 7.81 -21.80 -13.67
C VAL A 44 7.70 -20.32 -14.00
N SER A 45 6.59 -19.69 -13.62
CA SER A 45 6.38 -18.24 -13.75
C SER A 45 6.39 -17.60 -12.36
N LEU A 46 7.23 -16.59 -12.16
CA LEU A 46 7.30 -15.79 -10.94
C LEU A 46 6.76 -14.38 -11.23
N ALA A 47 5.66 -14.00 -10.60
CA ALA A 47 5.14 -12.64 -10.63
C ALA A 47 5.43 -11.92 -9.31
N THR A 48 6.06 -10.75 -9.38
CA THR A 48 6.35 -9.88 -8.25
C THR A 48 5.53 -8.60 -8.37
N ARG A 49 4.86 -8.19 -7.29
CA ARG A 49 4.14 -6.92 -7.21
C ARG A 49 4.50 -6.20 -5.91
N ILE A 50 4.93 -4.95 -6.03
CA ILE A 50 5.24 -4.06 -4.91
C ILE A 50 4.21 -2.92 -4.92
N THR A 51 3.50 -2.75 -3.81
CA THR A 51 2.51 -1.68 -3.64
C THR A 51 2.91 -0.76 -2.50
N LEU A 52 2.81 0.55 -2.71
CA LEU A 52 2.83 1.56 -1.66
C LEU A 52 1.42 1.69 -1.10
N ASN A 53 1.28 1.49 0.21
CA ASN A 53 0.01 1.58 0.92
C ASN A 53 -0.02 2.80 1.83
N VAL A 54 -1.17 3.46 1.91
CA VAL A 54 -1.50 4.45 2.94
C VAL A 54 -2.82 4.05 3.57
N SER A 55 -2.87 3.94 4.90
CA SER A 55 -4.08 3.48 5.60
C SER A 55 -4.22 4.08 6.98
N THR A 56 -5.40 3.89 7.60
CA THR A 56 -5.58 4.05 9.05
C THR A 56 -5.87 2.69 9.68
N VAL A 57 -5.32 2.44 10.88
CA VAL A 57 -5.61 1.21 11.63
C VAL A 57 -6.06 1.49 13.06
N GLU A 58 -7.06 0.73 13.51
CA GLU A 58 -7.64 0.86 14.85
C GLU A 58 -6.65 0.51 15.96
N SER A 59 -5.77 -0.48 15.73
CA SER A 59 -4.72 -0.90 16.67
C SER A 59 -3.73 0.22 17.04
N HIS A 60 -3.72 1.30 16.25
CA HIS A 60 -2.92 2.50 16.49
C HIS A 60 -3.78 3.75 16.60
N GLY A 61 -5.03 3.63 17.05
CA GLY A 61 -5.90 4.77 17.32
C GLY A 61 -6.32 5.55 16.06
N GLY A 62 -6.44 4.87 14.93
CA GLY A 62 -6.78 5.50 13.65
C GLY A 62 -5.65 6.32 13.03
N ARG A 63 -4.42 6.21 13.56
CA ARG A 63 -3.25 6.90 13.01
C ARG A 63 -2.94 6.46 11.58
N THR A 64 -2.33 7.37 10.84
CA THR A 64 -1.84 7.12 9.49
C THR A 64 -0.72 6.10 9.51
N LEU A 65 -0.83 5.10 8.65
CA LEU A 65 0.21 4.17 8.29
C LEU A 65 0.65 4.42 6.85
N ALA A 66 1.94 4.24 6.59
CA ALA A 66 2.44 4.10 5.23
C ALA A 66 3.55 3.06 5.16
N GLY A 67 3.66 2.40 4.02
CA GLY A 67 4.74 1.47 3.73
C GLY A 67 4.48 0.68 2.47
N CYS A 68 5.47 -0.14 2.09
CA CYS A 68 5.33 -1.03 0.95
C CYS A 68 4.89 -2.44 1.37
N SER A 69 4.01 -3.04 0.59
CA SER A 69 3.71 -4.46 0.61
C SER A 69 4.32 -5.15 -0.61
N TYR A 70 4.71 -6.41 -0.43
CA TYR A 70 5.33 -7.24 -1.47
C TYR A 70 4.49 -8.50 -1.64
N ALA A 71 4.07 -8.78 -2.87
CA ALA A 71 3.41 -10.00 -3.26
C ALA A 71 4.28 -10.76 -4.26
N LEU A 72 4.42 -12.06 -4.03
CA LEU A 72 5.12 -13.01 -4.89
C LEU A 72 4.14 -14.13 -5.21
N ASP A 73 3.90 -14.35 -6.50
CA ASP A 73 3.02 -15.41 -7.01
C ASP A 73 3.84 -16.34 -7.90
N VAL A 74 3.71 -17.64 -7.69
CA VAL A 74 4.45 -18.68 -8.43
C VAL A 74 3.45 -19.59 -9.13
N LYS A 75 3.58 -19.73 -10.45
CA LYS A 75 2.73 -20.58 -11.29
C LYS A 75 3.51 -21.66 -12.01
#